data_AF-A0A969CS92-F1
#
_entry.id   AF-A0A969CS92-F1
#
_cell.length_a   1.000
_cell.length_b   1.000
_cell.length_c   1.000
_cell.angle_alpha   90.00
_cell.angle_beta   90.00
_cell.angle_gamma   90.00
#
_symmetry.space_group_name_H-M   'P 1'
#
loop_
_entity.id
_entity.type
_entity.pdbx_description
1 polymer ?
#
loop_
_entity_poly.entity_id
_entity_poly.type
_entity_poly.pdbx_seq_one_letter_code
_entity_poly.pdbx_strand_id
1 'polypeptide(L)'
;MGYSAKQDNPEDQICEMAALALGESRLPEAFSSLRDWRQRIRTSELHQICLLAIAMLRTEEALEFLFSLAIEGRDSDAKDAIAALKMYQQDKVL
;
A
#
# COMPACT_ATOMS: atom_id res chain seq x y z
N MET A 1 17.87 9.35 23.24
CA MET A 1 17.18 8.41 22.35
C MET A 1 17.45 8.86 20.94
N GLY A 2 18.24 8.12 20.16
CA GLY A 2 18.79 8.60 18.89
C GLY A 2 17.71 8.72 17.80
N TYR A 3 17.49 9.93 17.31
CA TYR A 3 16.86 10.14 16.00
C TYR A 3 17.84 9.59 14.95
N SER A 4 17.62 8.34 14.53
CA SER A 4 18.26 7.82 13.34
C SER A 4 17.78 8.68 12.19
N ALA A 5 18.66 9.55 11.67
CA ALA A 5 18.37 10.37 10.51
C ALA A 5 17.89 9.44 9.39
N LYS A 6 16.58 9.42 9.13
CA LYS A 6 16.03 8.85 7.91
C LYS A 6 16.79 9.52 6.78
N GLN A 7 17.44 8.75 5.92
CA GLN A 7 17.92 9.31 4.67
C GLN A 7 16.66 9.66 3.87
N ASP A 8 16.23 10.91 3.96
CA ASP A 8 15.14 11.47 3.16
C ASP A 8 15.58 11.46 1.70
N ASN A 9 15.33 10.34 0.99
CA ASN A 9 15.42 10.32 -0.45
C ASN A 9 14.22 11.10 -0.99
N PRO A 10 14.40 12.27 -1.63
CA PRO A 10 13.29 13.06 -2.14
C PRO A 10 12.45 12.28 -3.17
N GLU A 11 13.05 11.31 -3.88
CA GLU A 11 12.31 10.44 -4.80
C GLU A 11 11.33 9.53 -4.06
N ASP A 12 11.73 8.95 -2.92
CA ASP A 12 10.87 8.08 -2.11
C ASP A 12 9.68 8.88 -1.56
N GLN A 13 9.89 10.12 -1.12
CA GLN A 13 8.82 11.01 -0.67
C GLN A 13 7.83 11.34 -1.80
N ILE A 14 8.32 11.63 -3.01
CA ILE A 14 7.46 11.87 -4.17
C ILE A 14 6.64 10.61 -4.50
N CYS A 15 7.27 9.43 -4.48
CA CYS A 15 6.58 8.18 -4.72
C CYS A 15 5.50 7.89 -3.66
N GLU A 16 5.79 8.13 -2.39
CA GLU A 16 4.82 8.00 -1.30
C GLU A 16 3.61 8.91 -1.53
N MET A 17 3.85 10.21 -1.76
CA MET A 17 2.78 11.17 -2.00
C MET A 17 1.95 10.82 -3.24
N ALA A 18 2.60 10.39 -4.32
CA ALA A 18 1.91 9.97 -5.53
C ALA A 18 1.04 8.73 -5.30
N ALA A 19 1.56 7.73 -4.56
CA ALA A 19 0.81 6.53 -4.24
C ALA A 19 -0.42 6.84 -3.38
N LEU A 20 -0.28 7.68 -2.36
CA LEU A 20 -1.40 8.09 -1.50
C LEU A 20 -2.45 8.87 -2.31
N ALA A 21 -2.05 9.82 -3.15
CA ALA A 21 -2.97 10.57 -4.00
C ALA A 21 -3.74 9.65 -4.98
N LEU A 22 -3.06 8.65 -5.56
CA LEU A 22 -3.71 7.63 -6.38
C LEU A 22 -4.72 6.79 -5.58
N GLY A 23 -4.35 6.36 -4.37
CA GLY A 23 -5.26 5.65 -3.47
C GLY A 23 -6.50 6.46 -3.10
N GLU A 24 -6.33 7.75 -2.78
CA GLU A 24 -7.43 8.67 -2.43
C GLU A 24 -8.38 8.93 -3.61
N SER A 25 -7.86 8.88 -4.84
CA SER A 25 -8.69 9.09 -6.05
C SER A 25 -9.80 8.05 -6.20
N ARG A 26 -9.60 6.84 -5.65
CA ARG A 26 -10.49 5.67 -5.80
C ARG A 26 -10.79 5.30 -7.26
N LEU A 27 -9.95 5.73 -8.20
CA LEU A 27 -10.07 5.36 -9.60
C LEU A 27 -9.58 3.91 -9.79
N PRO A 28 -10.40 3.00 -10.35
CA PRO A 28 -9.99 1.61 -10.59
C PRO A 28 -8.71 1.49 -11.42
N GLU A 29 -8.49 2.40 -12.37
CA GLU A 29 -7.34 2.41 -13.26
C GLU A 29 -6.01 2.59 -12.53
N ALA A 30 -6.03 3.23 -11.34
CA ALA A 30 -4.86 3.43 -10.51
C ALA A 30 -4.30 2.11 -9.95
N PHE A 31 -5.13 1.07 -9.84
CA PHE A 31 -4.71 -0.24 -9.35
C PHE A 31 -3.56 -0.82 -10.18
N SER A 32 -3.69 -0.78 -11.51
CA SER A 32 -2.65 -1.28 -12.42
C SER A 32 -1.30 -0.58 -12.20
N SER A 33 -1.33 0.74 -12.04
CA SER A 33 -0.13 1.56 -11.83
C SER A 33 0.54 1.26 -10.49
N LEU A 34 -0.25 1.12 -9.41
CA LEU A 34 0.26 0.76 -8.09
C LEU A 34 0.84 -0.65 -8.06
N ARG A 35 0.17 -1.62 -8.71
CA ARG A 35 0.62 -3.00 -8.82
C ARG A 35 1.95 -3.11 -9.58
N ASP A 36 2.08 -2.38 -10.68
CA ASP A 36 3.31 -2.37 -11.47
C ASP A 36 4.45 -1.66 -10.73
N TRP A 37 4.14 -0.57 -10.02
CA TRP A 37 5.10 0.11 -9.17
C TRP A 37 5.62 -0.80 -8.04
N ARG A 38 4.77 -1.62 -7.43
CA ARG A 38 5.14 -2.56 -6.36
C ARG A 38 6.34 -3.44 -6.72
N GLN A 39 6.47 -3.86 -7.98
CA GLN A 39 7.57 -4.69 -8.45
C GLN A 39 8.93 -3.97 -8.47
N ARG A 40 8.93 -2.63 -8.41
CA ARG A 40 10.11 -1.76 -8.49
C ARG A 40 10.49 -1.16 -7.15
N ILE A 41 9.67 -1.37 -6.12
CA ILE A 41 9.90 -0.83 -4.78
C ILE A 41 11.15 -1.46 -4.16
N ARG A 42 11.99 -0.61 -3.56
CA ARG A 42 13.27 -1.01 -2.98
C ARG A 42 13.26 -1.05 -1.45
N THR A 43 12.33 -0.34 -0.82
CA THR A 43 12.26 -0.19 0.64
C THR A 43 11.00 -0.81 1.20
N SER A 44 11.07 -1.36 2.41
CA SER A 44 9.90 -1.91 3.10
C SER A 44 8.85 -0.85 3.41
N GLU A 45 9.27 0.40 3.65
CA GLU A 45 8.37 1.53 3.92
C GLU A 45 7.50 1.85 2.69
N LEU A 46 8.10 2.01 1.51
CA LEU A 46 7.33 2.23 0.28
C LEU A 46 6.45 1.03 -0.07
N HIS A 47 6.87 -0.19 0.29
CA HIS A 47 6.08 -1.39 0.05
C HIS A 47 4.78 -1.36 0.86
N GLN A 48 4.86 -0.96 2.13
CA GLN A 48 3.71 -0.76 3.00
C GLN A 48 2.80 0.36 2.50
N ILE A 49 3.39 1.49 2.08
CA ILE A 49 2.63 2.61 1.48
C ILE A 49 1.90 2.18 0.21
N CYS A 50 2.53 1.39 -0.65
CA CYS A 50 1.91 0.86 -1.86
C CYS A 50 0.68 0.00 -1.55
N LEU A 51 0.80 -0.93 -0.58
CA LEU A 51 -0.32 -1.78 -0.19
C LEU A 51 -1.43 -1.00 0.51
N LEU A 52 -1.09 0.03 1.30
CA LEU A 52 -2.06 0.96 1.86
C LEU A 52 -2.80 1.72 0.74
N ALA A 53 -2.08 2.27 -0.23
CA ALA A 53 -2.67 2.97 -1.37
C ALA A 53 -3.62 2.06 -2.18
N ILE A 54 -3.24 0.80 -2.40
CA ILE A 54 -4.13 -0.20 -3.02
C ILE A 54 -5.39 -0.41 -2.18
N ALA A 55 -5.28 -0.55 -0.85
CA ALA A 55 -6.45 -0.65 0.02
C ALA A 55 -7.32 0.63 -0.04
N MET A 56 -6.73 1.81 -0.17
CA MET A 56 -7.48 3.07 -0.25
C MET A 56 -8.37 3.16 -1.51
N LEU A 57 -8.06 2.42 -2.58
CA LEU A 57 -8.90 2.38 -3.79
C LEU A 57 -10.32 1.84 -3.51
N ARG A 58 -10.45 0.90 -2.57
CA ARG A 58 -11.72 0.25 -2.19
C ARG A 58 -12.48 -0.39 -3.36
N THR A 59 -11.76 -0.85 -4.36
CA THR A 59 -12.32 -1.61 -5.48
C THR A 59 -12.25 -3.10 -5.19
N GLU A 60 -13.13 -3.88 -5.83
CA GLU A 60 -13.15 -5.34 -5.69
C GLU A 60 -11.80 -5.95 -6.09
N GLU A 61 -11.24 -5.54 -7.23
CA GLU A 61 -9.93 -6.01 -7.72
C GLU A 61 -8.78 -5.74 -6.72
N ALA A 62 -8.76 -4.57 -6.08
CA ALA A 62 -7.76 -4.23 -5.08
C ALA A 62 -7.89 -5.08 -3.81
N LEU A 63 -9.13 -5.34 -3.38
CA LEU A 63 -9.41 -6.18 -2.20
C LEU A 63 -9.06 -7.64 -2.47
N GLU A 64 -9.45 -8.19 -3.62
CA GLU A 64 -9.09 -9.56 -4.03
C GLU A 64 -7.58 -9.76 -4.05
N PHE A 65 -6.84 -8.78 -4.58
CA PHE A 65 -5.38 -8.80 -4.57
C PHE A 65 -4.81 -8.84 -3.15
N LEU A 66 -5.30 -7.99 -2.25
CA LEU A 66 -4.84 -7.96 -0.86
C LEU A 66 -5.19 -9.24 -0.10
N PHE A 67 -6.35 -9.85 -0.38
CA PHE A 67 -6.72 -11.14 0.20
C PHE A 67 -5.85 -12.28 -0.29
N SER A 68 -5.59 -12.38 -1.61
CA SER A 68 -4.63 -13.35 -2.15
C SER A 68 -3.25 -13.14 -1.51
N LEU A 69 -2.78 -11.89 -1.36
CA LEU A 69 -1.50 -11.61 -0.72
C LEU A 69 -1.47 -12.01 0.76
N ALA A 70 -2.57 -11.86 1.49
CA ALA A 70 -2.69 -12.27 2.88
C ALA A 70 -2.75 -13.80 3.07
N ILE A 71 -3.32 -14.53 2.11
CA ILE A 71 -3.51 -15.99 2.20
C ILE A 71 -2.32 -16.76 1.62
N GLU A 72 -1.79 -16.30 0.50
CA GLU A 72 -0.82 -17.04 -0.34
C GLU A 72 0.56 -16.36 -0.37
N GLY A 73 0.64 -15.11 0.06
CA GLY A 73 1.90 -14.37 0.11
C GLY A 73 2.87 -14.92 1.15
N ARG A 74 4.14 -14.53 1.02
CA ARG A 74 5.16 -14.80 2.05
C ARG A 74 4.81 -14.03 3.33
N ASP A 75 5.30 -14.48 4.48
CA ASP A 75 5.02 -13.88 5.79
C ASP A 75 5.12 -12.35 5.83
N SER A 76 6.12 -11.75 5.17
CA SER A 76 6.26 -10.28 5.12
C SER A 76 5.15 -9.63 4.30
N ASP A 77 4.84 -10.18 3.13
CA ASP A 77 3.83 -9.67 2.22
C ASP A 77 2.42 -9.82 2.85
N ALA A 78 2.16 -10.96 3.48
CA ALA A 78 0.91 -11.22 4.17
C ALA A 78 0.70 -10.28 5.37
N LYS A 79 1.75 -10.03 6.16
CA LYS A 79 1.70 -9.07 7.28
C LYS A 79 1.40 -7.66 6.80
N ASP A 80 2.06 -7.18 5.75
CA ASP A 80 1.84 -5.85 5.21
C ASP A 80 0.41 -5.72 4.60
N ALA A 81 -0.07 -6.77 3.91
CA ALA A 81 -1.43 -6.81 3.38
C ALA A 81 -2.49 -6.71 4.50
N ILE A 82 -2.33 -7.49 5.57
CA ILE A 82 -3.20 -7.42 6.74
C ILE A 82 -3.14 -6.03 7.39
N ALA A 83 -1.95 -5.43 7.48
CA ALA A 83 -1.79 -4.08 8.02
C ALA A 83 -2.53 -3.03 7.18
N ALA A 84 -2.49 -3.12 5.85
CA ALA A 84 -3.25 -2.25 4.96
C ALA A 84 -4.77 -2.44 5.16
N LEU A 85 -5.24 -3.69 5.19
CA LEU A 85 -6.66 -4.02 5.36
C LEU A 85 -7.24 -3.55 6.72
N LYS A 86 -6.41 -3.37 7.76
CA LYS A 86 -6.86 -2.83 9.06
C LYS A 86 -7.49 -1.44 8.94
N MET A 87 -7.23 -0.67 7.88
CA MET A 87 -7.89 0.62 7.66
C MET A 87 -9.42 0.51 7.66
N TYR A 88 -9.97 -0.64 7.26
CA TYR A 88 -11.41 -0.89 7.25
C TYR A 88 -11.99 -1.27 8.61
N GLN A 89 -11.15 -1.64 9.59
CA GLN A 89 -11.62 -2.02 10.92
C GLN A 89 -12.33 -0.85 11.63
N GLN A 90 -11.92 0.38 11.34
CA GLN A 90 -12.52 1.59 11.88
C GLN A 90 -13.71 2.08 11.03
N ASP A 91 -13.86 1.56 9.82
CA ASP A 91 -14.92 1.94 8.88
C ASP A 91 -16.16 1.08 9.14
N LYS A 92 -16.76 1.24 10.34
CA LYS A 92 -18.07 0.68 10.66
C LYS A 92 -19.16 1.48 9.92
N VAL A 93 -19.30 1.23 8.63
CA VAL A 93 -20.58 1.35 7.93
C VAL A 93 -20.99 -0.08 7.55
N LEU A 94 -21.54 -0.79 8.54
CA LEU A 94 -22.30 -2.02 8.36
C LEU A 94 -23.70 -1.77 8.94
#